data_AF-A0AAU8NJY4-F1
#
_entry.id   AF-A0AAU8NJY4-F1
#
_cell.length_a   1.000
_cell.length_b   1.000
_cell.length_c   1.000
_cell.angle_alpha   90.00
_cell.angle_beta   90.00
_cell.angle_gamma   90.00
#
_symmetry.space_group_name_H-M   'P 1'
#
loop_
_entity.id
_entity.type
_entity.pdbx_description
1 polymer ?
#
loop_
_entity_poly.entity_id
_entity_poly.type
_entity_poly.pdbx_seq_one_letter_code
_entity_poly.pdbx_strand_id
1 'polypeptide(L)'
;MERLEAFLRKRENTPYIYIFYATANQLDEEVERTMEKLMSSTSTSKFAKANYQAAYSAYRKDLFSLRKSLREMRRSDYRTYYETFLLVEEGESERARAHLSSIKKDWMRYALLAEIERKLHHHERAEEFAAKAVQAAKGVNRYVMTKEYERYYSVNSM
;
A
#
# COMPACT_ATOMS: atom_id res chain seq x y z
N MET A 1 -14.12 -8.05 10.64
CA MET A 1 -13.79 -7.20 9.47
C MET A 1 -14.95 -6.28 9.10
N GLU A 2 -16.18 -6.80 9.02
CA GLU A 2 -17.40 -6.05 8.68
C GLU A 2 -17.63 -4.74 9.46
N ARG A 3 -17.40 -4.73 10.78
CA ARG A 3 -17.56 -3.49 11.58
C ARG A 3 -16.59 -2.38 11.17
N LEU A 4 -15.34 -2.75 10.85
CA LEU A 4 -14.33 -1.81 10.38
C LEU A 4 -14.65 -1.35 8.96
N GLU A 5 -15.11 -2.25 8.10
CA GLU A 5 -15.58 -1.93 6.76
C GLU A 5 -16.75 -0.94 6.77
N ALA A 6 -17.78 -1.22 7.57
CA ALA A 6 -18.93 -0.32 7.73
C ALA A 6 -18.52 1.04 8.32
N PHE A 7 -17.55 1.05 9.24
CA PHE A 7 -16.99 2.30 9.75
C PHE A 7 -16.29 3.10 8.65
N LEU A 8 -15.41 2.47 7.87
CA LEU A 8 -14.63 3.13 6.83
C LEU A 8 -15.51 3.63 5.68
N ARG A 9 -16.50 2.83 5.27
CA ARG A 9 -17.49 3.21 4.24
C ARG A 9 -18.25 4.50 4.60
N LYS A 10 -18.58 4.70 5.89
CA LYS A 10 -19.25 5.91 6.37
C LYS A 10 -18.35 7.16 6.39
N ARG A 11 -17.08 7.05 6.00
CA ARG A 11 -16.09 8.15 6.03
C ARG A 11 -15.87 8.81 4.67
N GLU A 12 -16.80 8.72 3.72
CA GLU A 12 -16.72 9.36 2.39
C GLU A 12 -16.35 10.86 2.45
N ASN A 13 -16.77 11.55 3.52
CA ASN A 13 -16.49 12.97 3.74
C ASN A 13 -15.17 13.22 4.50
N THR A 14 -14.37 12.18 4.71
CA THR A 14 -13.07 12.22 5.39
C THR A 14 -12.00 11.58 4.49
N PRO A 15 -11.53 12.31 3.45
CA PRO A 15 -10.75 11.74 2.35
C PRO A 15 -9.50 10.97 2.79
N TYR A 16 -8.83 11.44 3.84
CA TYR A 16 -7.60 10.82 4.37
C TYR A 16 -7.82 9.46 5.03
N ILE A 17 -9.06 9.13 5.42
CA ILE A 17 -9.44 7.79 5.87
C ILE A 17 -10.08 7.01 4.70
N TYR A 18 -10.94 7.67 3.93
CA TYR A 18 -11.72 7.01 2.88
C TYR A 18 -10.88 6.42 1.77
N ILE A 19 -9.75 7.05 1.42
CA ILE A 19 -8.88 6.57 0.35
C ILE A 19 -8.46 5.11 0.55
N PHE A 20 -8.24 4.69 1.79
CA PHE A 20 -7.88 3.30 2.11
C PHE A 20 -9.03 2.31 1.94
N TYR A 21 -10.28 2.77 2.13
CA TYR A 21 -11.45 1.95 1.85
C TYR A 21 -11.63 1.76 0.34
N ALA A 22 -11.59 2.88 -0.40
CA ALA A 22 -11.77 2.88 -1.84
C ALA A 22 -10.70 2.04 -2.55
N THR A 23 -9.42 2.18 -2.16
CA THR A 23 -8.33 1.38 -2.76
C THR A 23 -8.44 -0.10 -2.40
N ALA A 24 -8.73 -0.45 -1.15
CA ALA A 24 -8.88 -1.84 -0.73
C ALA A 24 -10.03 -2.56 -1.45
N ASN A 25 -11.06 -1.83 -1.86
CA ASN A 25 -12.23 -2.36 -2.58
C ASN A 25 -12.19 -2.13 -4.09
N GLN A 26 -11.08 -1.61 -4.62
CA GLN A 26 -10.91 -1.30 -6.05
C GLN A 26 -12.04 -0.44 -6.64
N LEU A 27 -12.52 0.54 -5.86
CA LEU A 27 -13.55 1.49 -6.29
C LEU A 27 -12.88 2.63 -7.07
N ASP A 28 -12.41 2.34 -8.29
CA ASP A 28 -11.51 3.23 -9.06
C ASP A 28 -12.02 4.68 -9.16
N GLU A 29 -13.28 4.88 -9.52
CA GLU A 29 -13.89 6.23 -9.59
C GLU A 29 -13.91 6.95 -8.24
N GLU A 30 -14.06 6.20 -7.14
CA GLU A 30 -14.01 6.77 -5.80
C GLU A 30 -12.58 7.06 -5.35
N VAL A 31 -11.61 6.22 -5.74
CA VAL A 31 -10.18 6.47 -5.50
C VAL A 31 -9.79 7.78 -6.18
N GLU A 32 -10.14 7.96 -7.45
CA GLU A 32 -9.85 9.17 -8.23
C GLU A 32 -10.45 10.42 -7.58
N ARG A 33 -11.76 10.43 -7.33
CA ARG A 33 -12.45 11.55 -6.66
C ARG A 33 -11.88 11.86 -5.28
N THR A 34 -11.48 10.83 -4.53
CA THR A 34 -10.90 11.02 -3.18
C THR A 34 -9.50 11.62 -3.27
N MET A 35 -8.70 11.19 -4.24
CA MET A 35 -7.38 11.76 -4.49
C MET A 35 -7.46 13.23 -4.94
N GLU A 36 -8.42 13.60 -5.79
CA GLU A 36 -8.66 14.99 -6.17
C GLU A 36 -8.98 15.88 -4.95
N LYS A 37 -9.84 15.40 -4.03
CA LYS A 37 -10.14 16.09 -2.76
C LYS A 37 -8.89 16.22 -1.89
N LEU A 38 -8.08 15.17 -1.78
CA LEU A 38 -6.82 15.21 -1.01
C LEU A 38 -5.80 16.20 -1.60
N MET A 39 -5.70 16.27 -2.92
CA MET A 39 -4.74 17.15 -3.59
C MET A 39 -5.17 18.61 -3.59
N SER A 40 -6.46 18.89 -3.68
CA SER A 40 -7.02 20.26 -3.60
C SER A 40 -7.07 20.81 -2.17
N SER A 41 -7.05 19.95 -1.14
CA SER A 41 -7.05 20.36 0.27
C SER A 41 -5.90 21.30 0.63
N THR A 42 -6.21 22.47 1.18
CA THR A 42 -5.23 23.45 1.67
C THR A 42 -4.66 23.10 3.04
N SER A 43 -5.39 22.28 3.83
CA SER A 43 -4.98 21.86 5.17
C SER A 43 -4.02 20.66 5.17
N THR A 44 -3.97 19.90 4.07
CA THR A 44 -3.07 18.75 3.94
C THR A 44 -1.67 19.21 3.55
N SER A 45 -0.68 18.93 4.39
CA SER A 45 0.71 19.30 4.11
C SER A 45 1.25 18.68 2.82
N LYS A 46 2.20 19.34 2.16
CA LYS A 46 2.90 18.83 0.97
C LYS A 46 3.44 17.41 1.16
N PHE A 47 4.00 17.12 2.34
CA PHE A 47 4.56 15.80 2.64
C PHE A 47 3.50 14.72 2.81
N ALA A 48 2.36 15.07 3.42
CA ALA A 48 1.22 14.16 3.49
C ALA A 48 0.64 13.89 2.10
N LYS A 49 0.52 14.93 1.25
CA LYS A 49 0.11 14.77 -0.15
C LYS A 49 1.04 13.83 -0.91
N ALA A 50 2.36 13.98 -0.76
CA ALA A 50 3.34 13.10 -1.39
C ALA A 50 3.17 11.62 -0.97
N ASN A 51 2.85 11.35 0.31
CA ASN A 51 2.56 9.99 0.75
C ASN A 51 1.31 9.41 0.09
N TYR A 52 0.24 10.19 -0.03
CA TYR A 52 -0.99 9.74 -0.71
C TYR A 52 -0.77 9.56 -2.21
N GLN A 53 -0.01 10.44 -2.86
CA GLN A 53 0.33 10.31 -4.27
C GLN A 53 1.19 9.08 -4.54
N ALA A 54 2.15 8.75 -3.65
CA ALA A 54 2.92 7.53 -3.76
C ALA A 54 2.04 6.27 -3.64
N ALA A 55 1.12 6.26 -2.65
CA ALA A 55 0.15 5.17 -2.50
C ALA A 55 -0.74 5.01 -3.73
N TYR A 56 -1.26 6.12 -4.25
CA TYR A 56 -2.11 6.13 -5.45
C TYR A 56 -1.35 5.69 -6.70
N SER A 57 -0.11 6.15 -6.88
CA SER A 57 0.74 5.75 -8.00
C SER A 57 1.06 4.26 -7.96
N ALA A 58 1.34 3.71 -6.77
CA ALA A 58 1.54 2.28 -6.58
C ALA A 58 0.26 1.48 -6.91
N TYR A 59 -0.91 1.94 -6.44
CA TYR A 59 -2.21 1.35 -6.78
C TYR A 59 -2.48 1.32 -8.28
N ARG A 60 -2.18 2.42 -8.99
CA ARG A 60 -2.33 2.53 -10.45
C ARG A 60 -1.20 1.89 -11.26
N LYS A 61 -0.17 1.36 -10.58
CA LYS A 61 1.08 0.89 -11.19
C LYS A 61 1.78 1.94 -12.08
N ASP A 62 1.60 3.22 -11.76
CA ASP A 62 2.29 4.33 -12.43
C ASP A 62 3.64 4.59 -11.75
N LEU A 63 4.67 3.89 -12.20
CA LEU A 63 6.02 4.00 -11.64
C LEU A 63 6.66 5.38 -11.89
N PHE A 64 6.24 6.08 -12.94
CA PHE A 64 6.76 7.42 -13.25
C PHE A 64 6.27 8.44 -12.23
N SER A 65 4.96 8.44 -11.95
CA SER A 65 4.37 9.29 -10.90
C SER A 65 4.86 8.89 -9.52
N LEU A 66 5.06 7.59 -9.26
CA LEU A 66 5.62 7.12 -7.99
C LEU A 66 7.00 7.74 -7.72
N ARG A 67 7.91 7.73 -8.72
CA ARG A 67 9.23 8.37 -8.59
C ARG A 67 9.14 9.88 -8.33
N LYS A 68 8.17 10.56 -8.94
CA LYS A 68 7.91 11.99 -8.66
C LYS A 68 7.53 12.18 -7.20
N SER A 69 6.59 11.40 -6.69
CA SER A 69 6.16 11.46 -5.29
C SER A 69 7.30 11.18 -4.31
N LEU A 70 8.14 10.17 -4.58
CA LEU A 70 9.28 9.80 -3.73
C LEU A 70 10.27 10.96 -3.51
N ARG A 71 10.48 11.82 -4.52
CA ARG A 71 11.35 13.01 -4.39
C ARG A 71 10.79 14.05 -3.43
N GLU A 72 9.47 14.12 -3.32
CA GLU A 72 8.76 15.08 -2.45
C GLU A 72 8.52 14.53 -1.03
N MET A 73 8.69 13.22 -0.82
CA MET A 73 8.51 12.58 0.47
C MET A 73 9.69 12.86 1.42
N ARG A 74 9.36 13.11 2.70
CA ARG A 74 10.35 13.13 3.79
C ARG A 74 10.92 11.73 4.02
N ARG A 75 12.17 11.69 4.49
CA ARG A 75 12.78 10.46 5.00
C ARG A 75 11.90 9.87 6.09
N SER A 76 11.40 8.66 5.85
CA SER A 76 10.46 7.96 6.72
C SER A 76 10.34 6.50 6.26
N ASP A 77 9.82 5.62 7.13
CA ASP A 77 9.52 4.23 6.73
C ASP A 77 8.61 4.16 5.49
N TYR A 78 7.68 5.12 5.31
CA TYR A 78 6.80 5.16 4.14
C TYR A 78 7.56 5.45 2.86
N ARG A 79 8.53 6.37 2.90
CA ARG A 79 9.40 6.63 1.76
C ARG A 79 10.23 5.40 1.41
N THR A 80 10.87 4.79 2.41
CA THR A 80 11.64 3.57 2.22
C THR A 80 10.76 2.44 1.67
N TYR A 81 9.51 2.30 2.16
CA TYR A 81 8.56 1.32 1.67
C TYR A 81 8.29 1.46 0.18
N TYR A 82 8.01 2.67 -0.30
CA TYR A 82 7.73 2.91 -1.72
C TYR A 82 8.99 2.88 -2.60
N GLU A 83 10.16 3.24 -2.05
CA GLU A 83 11.45 3.02 -2.72
C GLU A 83 11.71 1.52 -2.90
N THR A 84 11.45 0.71 -1.87
CA THR A 84 11.56 -0.75 -1.97
C THR A 84 10.55 -1.34 -2.95
N PHE A 85 9.29 -0.90 -2.88
CA PHE A 85 8.26 -1.33 -3.84
C PHE A 85 8.68 -1.07 -5.29
N LEU A 86 9.28 0.10 -5.56
CA LEU A 86 9.79 0.43 -6.89
C LEU A 86 10.90 -0.54 -7.33
N LEU A 87 11.85 -0.87 -6.45
CA LEU A 87 12.89 -1.87 -6.72
C LEU A 87 12.28 -3.24 -7.06
N VAL A 88 11.22 -3.65 -6.34
CA VAL A 88 10.52 -4.91 -6.62
C VAL A 88 9.85 -4.89 -8.00
N GLU A 89 9.20 -3.78 -8.36
CA GLU A 89 8.61 -3.61 -9.69
C GLU A 89 9.65 -3.56 -10.82
N GLU A 90 10.88 -3.12 -10.52
CA GLU A 90 12.02 -3.13 -11.45
C GLU A 90 12.74 -4.49 -11.55
N GLY A 91 12.33 -5.50 -10.77
CA GLY A 91 12.98 -6.81 -10.73
C GLY A 91 14.26 -6.86 -9.88
N GLU A 92 14.57 -5.79 -9.15
CA GLU A 92 15.78 -5.60 -8.36
C GLU A 92 15.66 -6.22 -6.96
N SER A 93 15.32 -7.51 -6.91
CA SER A 93 14.91 -8.22 -5.68
C SER A 93 15.97 -8.19 -4.58
N GLU A 94 17.25 -8.36 -4.90
CA GLU A 94 18.33 -8.31 -3.90
C GLU A 94 18.48 -6.92 -3.27
N ARG A 95 18.40 -5.86 -4.09
CA ARG A 95 18.43 -4.48 -3.62
C ARG A 95 17.18 -4.17 -2.78
N ALA A 96 16.02 -4.67 -3.19
CA ALA A 96 14.79 -4.54 -2.42
C ALA A 96 14.93 -5.18 -1.03
N ARG A 97 15.50 -6.39 -0.94
CA ARG A 97 15.77 -7.07 0.34
C ARG A 97 16.71 -6.28 1.23
N ALA A 98 17.79 -5.73 0.69
CA ALA A 98 18.73 -4.91 1.46
C ALA A 98 18.04 -3.68 2.10
N HIS A 99 17.11 -3.05 1.38
CA HIS A 99 16.34 -1.91 1.88
C HIS A 99 15.41 -2.24 3.05
N LEU A 100 14.94 -3.50 3.18
CA LEU A 100 13.99 -3.90 4.23
C LEU A 100 14.53 -3.64 5.64
N SER A 101 15.85 -3.76 5.83
CA SER A 101 16.54 -3.52 7.11
C SER A 101 16.29 -2.11 7.67
N SER A 102 16.02 -1.14 6.80
CA SER A 102 15.79 0.26 7.17
C SER A 102 14.34 0.58 7.54
N ILE A 103 13.40 -0.36 7.32
CA ILE A 103 11.99 -0.17 7.62
C ILE A 103 11.71 -0.70 9.02
N LYS A 104 11.24 0.14 9.94
CA LYS A 104 10.97 -0.28 11.33
C LYS A 104 9.65 -1.03 11.51
N LYS A 105 8.68 -0.82 10.64
CA LYS A 105 7.33 -1.40 10.76
C LYS A 105 7.29 -2.82 10.19
N ASP A 106 6.97 -3.78 11.04
CA ASP A 106 6.94 -5.21 10.69
C ASP A 106 5.99 -5.51 9.52
N TRP A 107 4.77 -4.95 9.56
CA TRP A 107 3.79 -5.17 8.49
C TRP A 107 4.30 -4.72 7.12
N MET A 108 5.07 -3.62 7.07
CA MET A 108 5.63 -3.10 5.82
C MET A 108 6.70 -4.04 5.28
N ARG A 109 7.57 -4.54 6.17
CA ARG A 109 8.62 -5.50 5.79
C ARG A 109 8.00 -6.79 5.25
N TYR A 110 7.02 -7.34 5.96
CA TYR A 110 6.36 -8.58 5.54
C TYR A 110 5.56 -8.39 4.25
N ALA A 111 4.90 -7.25 4.04
CA ALA A 111 4.19 -6.98 2.80
C ALA A 111 5.14 -6.92 1.58
N LEU A 112 6.29 -6.27 1.74
CA LEU A 112 7.31 -6.22 0.68
C LEU A 112 7.98 -7.57 0.45
N LEU A 113 8.20 -8.37 1.50
CA LEU A 113 8.69 -9.74 1.35
C LEU A 113 7.69 -10.60 0.57
N ALA A 114 6.40 -10.51 0.88
CA ALA A 114 5.36 -11.19 0.13
C ALA A 114 5.41 -10.81 -1.35
N GLU A 115 5.55 -9.52 -1.66
CA GLU A 115 5.63 -9.01 -3.03
C GLU A 115 6.91 -9.47 -3.76
N ILE A 116 8.05 -9.51 -3.08
CA ILE A 116 9.31 -10.05 -3.63
C ILE A 116 9.15 -11.54 -3.99
N GLU A 117 8.70 -12.36 -3.04
CA GLU A 117 8.53 -13.81 -3.28
C GLU A 117 7.50 -14.07 -4.38
N ARG A 118 6.45 -13.23 -4.47
CA ARG A 118 5.44 -13.29 -5.53
C ARG A 118 6.05 -13.03 -6.91
N LYS A 119 6.88 -11.99 -7.06
CA LYS A 119 7.58 -11.69 -8.32
C LYS A 119 8.58 -12.77 -8.71
N LEU A 120 9.10 -13.51 -7.73
CA LEU A 120 9.99 -14.67 -7.94
C LEU A 120 9.24 -15.99 -8.12
N HIS A 121 7.90 -15.98 -8.19
CA HIS A 121 7.05 -17.18 -8.32
C HIS A 121 7.17 -18.18 -7.14
N HIS A 122 7.60 -17.72 -5.96
CA HIS A 122 7.65 -18.52 -4.74
C HIS A 122 6.33 -18.40 -3.96
N HIS A 123 5.26 -18.97 -4.51
CA HIS A 123 3.89 -18.75 -4.05
C HIS A 123 3.65 -19.06 -2.56
N GLU A 124 4.12 -20.20 -2.05
CA GLU A 124 3.94 -20.58 -0.64
C GLU A 124 4.60 -19.57 0.32
N ARG A 125 5.81 -19.12 -0.01
CA ARG A 125 6.51 -18.11 0.80
C ARG A 125 5.84 -16.75 0.72
N ALA A 126 5.32 -16.38 -0.45
CA ALA A 126 4.57 -15.15 -0.63
C ALA A 126 3.32 -15.13 0.26
N GLU A 127 2.60 -16.25 0.33
CA GLU A 127 1.42 -16.41 1.19
C GLU A 127 1.79 -16.36 2.68
N GLU A 128 2.86 -17.04 3.10
CA GLU A 128 3.34 -16.99 4.49
C GLU A 128 3.67 -15.56 4.92
N PHE A 129 4.38 -14.80 4.09
CA PHE A 129 4.69 -13.40 4.38
C PHE A 129 3.46 -12.50 4.35
N ALA A 130 2.51 -12.75 3.44
CA ALA A 130 1.24 -12.02 3.41
C ALA A 130 0.44 -12.21 4.71
N ALA A 131 0.35 -13.45 5.21
CA ALA A 131 -0.29 -13.74 6.49
C ALA A 131 0.40 -13.02 7.67
N LYS A 132 1.75 -13.03 7.70
CA LYS A 132 2.53 -12.28 8.70
C LYS A 132 2.29 -10.77 8.62
N ALA A 133 2.15 -10.21 7.41
CA ALA A 133 1.84 -8.81 7.22
C ALA A 133 0.48 -8.43 7.82
N VAL A 134 -0.57 -9.24 7.56
CA VAL A 134 -1.91 -9.04 8.13
C VAL A 134 -1.89 -9.13 9.65
N GLN A 135 -1.18 -10.10 10.22
CA GLN A 135 -1.09 -10.28 11.67
C GLN A 135 -0.37 -9.10 12.36
N ALA A 136 0.68 -8.57 11.73
CA ALA A 136 1.44 -7.44 12.25
C ALA A 136 0.73 -6.08 12.06
N ALA A 137 -0.19 -5.99 11.11
CA ALA A 137 -0.91 -4.77 10.80
C ALA A 137 -2.04 -4.48 11.80
N LYS A 138 -2.37 -3.20 11.95
CA LYS A 138 -3.47 -2.72 12.80
C LYS A 138 -4.36 -1.74 12.04
N GLY A 139 -5.61 -1.62 12.47
CA GLY A 139 -6.57 -0.66 11.94
C GLY A 139 -6.71 -0.73 10.43
N VAL A 140 -6.57 0.42 9.78
CA VAL A 140 -6.78 0.57 8.33
C VAL A 140 -5.77 -0.23 7.50
N ASN A 141 -4.51 -0.33 7.93
CA ASN A 141 -3.51 -1.12 7.19
C ASN A 141 -3.87 -2.61 7.20
N ARG A 142 -4.36 -3.12 8.34
CA ARG A 142 -4.85 -4.50 8.42
C ARG A 142 -6.02 -4.72 7.47
N TYR A 143 -6.93 -3.75 7.39
CA TYR A 143 -8.05 -3.81 6.48
C TYR A 143 -7.62 -3.92 5.02
N VAL A 144 -6.75 -3.01 4.56
CA VAL A 144 -6.24 -3.00 3.18
C VAL A 144 -5.56 -4.31 2.84
N MET A 145 -4.68 -4.81 3.71
CA MET A 145 -3.95 -6.06 3.48
C MET A 145 -4.85 -7.28 3.43
N THR A 146 -5.83 -7.37 4.33
CA THR A 146 -6.78 -8.49 4.31
C THR A 146 -7.51 -8.53 2.98
N LYS A 147 -8.06 -7.41 2.50
CA LYS A 147 -8.79 -7.36 1.22
C LYS A 147 -7.88 -7.68 0.02
N GLU A 148 -6.64 -7.17 0.03
CA GLU A 148 -5.67 -7.42 -1.03
C GLU A 148 -5.29 -8.91 -1.11
N TYR A 149 -4.98 -9.54 0.01
CA TYR A 149 -4.52 -10.93 0.05
C TYR A 149 -5.66 -11.93 -0.06
N GLU A 150 -6.86 -11.64 0.46
CA GLU A 150 -8.06 -12.42 0.18
C GLU A 150 -8.29 -12.49 -1.34
N ARG A 151 -8.18 -11.36 -2.05
CA ARG A 151 -8.32 -11.33 -3.50
C ARG A 151 -7.26 -12.17 -4.21
N TYR A 152 -6.01 -12.10 -3.76
CA TYR A 152 -4.91 -12.75 -4.46
C TYR A 152 -4.83 -14.27 -4.20
N TYR A 153 -5.02 -14.70 -2.95
CA TYR A 153 -4.82 -16.10 -2.56
C TYR A 153 -6.12 -16.92 -2.52
N SER A 154 -7.29 -16.29 -2.33
CA SER A 154 -8.57 -17.03 -2.43
C SER A 154 -8.91 -17.41 -3.88
N VAL A 155 -8.39 -16.67 -4.86
CA VAL A 155 -8.59 -16.97 -6.30
C VAL A 155 -7.68 -18.10 -6.79
N ASN A 156 -6.57 -18.40 -6.09
CA ASN A 156 -5.67 -19.50 -6.41
C ASN A 156 -5.98 -20.80 -5.63
N SER A 157 -7.13 -20.86 -4.94
CA SER A 157 -7.61 -22.03 -4.19
C SER A 157 -8.66 -22.87 -4.94
N MET A 158 -8.88 -22.58 -6.24
CA MET A 158 -9.75 -23.33 -7.16
C MET A 158 -8.96 -23.76 -8.39
#